data_AF-A0A0Q0WUX5-F1
#
_entry.id   AF-A0A0Q0WUX5-F1
#
_cell.length_a   1.000
_cell.length_b   1.000
_cell.length_c   1.000
_cell.angle_alpha   90.00
_cell.angle_beta   90.00
_cell.angle_gamma   90.00
#
_symmetry.space_group_name_H-M   'P 1'
#
loop_
_entity.id
_entity.type
_entity.pdbx_description
1 polymer ?
#
loop_
_entity_poly.entity_id
_entity_poly.type
_entity_poly.pdbx_seq_one_letter_code
_entity_poly.pdbx_strand_id
1 'polypeptide(L)'
;MNSWIGKYTLNWKQISVLGQNKIVNSSYIYLFIVPVIAKLFSSINSPVDLILGGYEFQFVLTLPFNWKLFFFAALLFTIGSLVYNLRAPNIIKENDSYSNFTTNKKNFGHLIEYKNELGITHSLMNKIGFIENLFEGEKRIGYLQKIEIRELEEKYVEKAMVYTFVENSLESYYESGSKNESKVFWRIYKYALACRKTELVLTNIAFLSGLILIAIIIIQGTMNVIGAI
;
A
#
# COMPACT_ATOMS: atom_id res chain seq x y z
N MET A 1 4.32 -11.62 28.16
CA MET A 1 4.97 -10.37 27.70
C MET A 1 4.00 -9.65 26.76
N ASN A 2 2.92 -9.09 27.33
CA ASN A 2 1.94 -8.27 26.64
C ASN A 2 2.29 -6.83 26.96
N SER A 3 2.92 -6.15 26.02
CA SER A 3 3.29 -4.76 26.18
C SER A 3 3.53 -4.13 24.81
N TRP A 4 2.58 -3.27 24.42
CA TRP A 4 2.81 -2.07 23.62
C TRP A 4 3.22 -2.25 22.15
N ILE A 5 2.25 -2.11 21.23
CA ILE A 5 2.14 -0.97 20.29
C ILE A 5 0.62 -0.79 20.07
N GLY A 6 -0.01 -0.03 20.97
CA GLY A 6 -1.21 0.73 20.65
C GLY A 6 -0.76 2.15 20.35
N LYS A 7 -0.90 2.59 19.08
CA LYS A 7 -0.92 3.98 18.58
C LYS A 7 -0.71 3.94 17.07
N TYR A 8 -1.80 4.06 16.29
CA TYR A 8 -1.83 4.40 14.86
C TYR A 8 -0.53 4.18 14.04
N THR A 9 0.01 2.97 14.00
CA THR A 9 1.17 2.69 13.15
C THR A 9 0.69 2.57 11.72
N LEU A 10 1.19 3.46 10.86
CA LEU A 10 1.03 3.38 9.42
C LEU A 10 1.30 1.93 8.97
N ASN A 11 0.39 1.35 8.19
CA ASN A 11 0.52 -0.01 7.69
C ASN A 11 -0.07 -0.15 6.29
N TRP A 12 0.31 -1.21 5.59
CA TRP A 12 -0.09 -1.42 4.20
C TRP A 12 -1.61 -1.55 4.00
N LYS A 13 -2.36 -1.97 5.03
CA LYS A 13 -3.83 -2.06 4.95
C LYS A 13 -4.52 -0.68 4.96
N GLN A 14 -3.95 0.30 5.63
CA GLN A 14 -4.47 1.68 5.55
C GLN A 14 -4.21 2.27 4.17
N ILE A 15 -3.02 2.01 3.61
CA ILE A 15 -2.64 2.48 2.28
C ILE A 15 -3.41 1.73 1.18
N SER A 16 -3.76 0.45 1.39
CA SER A 16 -4.49 -0.33 0.38
C SER A 16 -5.83 0.28 0.02
N VAL A 17 -6.50 0.98 0.96
CA VAL A 17 -7.75 1.71 0.69
C VAL A 17 -7.56 2.75 -0.42
N LEU A 18 -6.41 3.44 -0.43
CA LEU A 18 -6.06 4.43 -1.46
C LEU A 18 -5.49 3.75 -2.71
N GLY A 19 -4.57 2.80 -2.54
CA GLY A 19 -3.89 2.09 -3.62
C GLY A 19 -4.79 1.13 -4.42
N GLN A 20 -5.96 0.76 -3.90
CA GLN A 20 -6.97 -0.03 -4.62
C GLN A 20 -8.17 0.84 -5.07
N ASN A 21 -8.20 2.13 -4.72
CA ASN A 21 -9.27 3.02 -5.14
C ASN A 21 -9.21 3.24 -6.65
N LYS A 22 -10.35 3.02 -7.34
CA LYS A 22 -10.43 3.14 -8.80
C LYS A 22 -10.07 4.54 -9.31
N ILE A 23 -10.44 5.60 -8.58
CA ILE A 23 -10.17 7.01 -8.96
C ILE A 23 -8.68 7.31 -8.84
N VAL A 24 -8.06 6.89 -7.73
CA VAL A 24 -6.61 7.05 -7.53
C VAL A 24 -5.84 6.24 -8.57
N ASN A 25 -6.26 5.00 -8.81
CA ASN A 25 -5.61 4.14 -9.81
C ASN A 25 -5.87 4.55 -11.25
N SER A 26 -6.94 5.28 -11.57
CA SER A 26 -7.14 5.86 -12.90
C SER A 26 -6.43 7.20 -13.08
N SER A 27 -5.73 7.70 -12.06
CA SER A 27 -5.11 9.02 -12.09
C SER A 27 -4.02 9.17 -13.17
N TYR A 28 -3.35 8.08 -13.55
CA TYR A 28 -2.36 8.09 -14.63
C TYR A 28 -2.95 8.52 -15.98
N ILE A 29 -4.26 8.31 -16.20
CA ILE A 29 -4.93 8.76 -17.43
C ILE A 29 -4.87 10.28 -17.52
N TYR A 30 -5.02 10.98 -16.39
CA TYR A 30 -4.95 12.44 -16.35
C TYR A 30 -3.55 12.98 -16.66
N LEU A 31 -2.48 12.19 -16.48
CA LEU A 31 -1.13 12.60 -16.90
C LEU A 31 -1.01 12.79 -18.40
N PHE A 32 -1.80 12.07 -19.19
CA PHE A 32 -1.84 12.22 -20.64
C PHE A 32 -2.92 13.20 -21.08
N ILE A 33 -4.11 13.12 -20.49
CA ILE A 33 -5.24 13.96 -20.88
C ILE A 33 -4.97 15.44 -20.56
N VAL A 34 -4.44 15.76 -19.38
CA VAL A 34 -4.30 17.16 -18.94
C VAL A 34 -3.37 17.97 -19.84
N PRO A 35 -2.16 17.51 -20.21
CA PRO A 35 -1.31 18.24 -21.14
C PRO A 35 -1.93 18.43 -22.53
N VAL A 36 -2.63 17.41 -23.04
CA VAL A 36 -3.30 17.48 -24.34
C VAL A 36 -4.40 18.54 -24.31
N ILE A 37 -5.29 18.48 -23.32
CA ILE A 37 -6.34 19.47 -23.18
C ILE A 37 -5.72 20.86 -22.95
N ALA A 38 -4.68 21.00 -22.13
CA ALA A 38 -4.05 22.29 -21.86
C ALA A 38 -3.52 22.94 -23.14
N LYS A 39 -2.90 22.14 -24.02
CA LYS A 39 -2.39 22.60 -25.31
C LYS A 39 -3.51 22.96 -26.30
N LEU A 40 -4.62 22.22 -26.28
CA LEU A 40 -5.79 22.54 -27.10
C LEU A 40 -6.40 23.89 -26.67
N PHE A 41 -6.58 24.11 -25.37
CA PHE A 41 -7.13 25.36 -24.84
C PHE A 41 -6.17 26.55 -25.00
N SER A 42 -4.86 26.35 -24.88
CA SER A 42 -3.89 27.43 -25.09
C SER A 42 -3.84 27.95 -26.53
N SER A 43 -4.39 27.18 -27.48
CA SER A 43 -4.46 27.57 -28.89
C SER A 43 -5.70 28.42 -29.20
N ILE A 44 -6.64 28.53 -28.25
CA ILE A 44 -7.85 29.34 -28.40
C ILE A 44 -7.56 30.70 -27.79
N ASN A 45 -7.61 31.76 -28.61
CA ASN A 45 -7.56 33.13 -28.10
C ASN A 45 -8.80 33.37 -27.22
N SER A 46 -8.57 33.78 -25.98
CA SER A 46 -9.63 34.17 -25.04
C SER A 46 -9.58 35.69 -24.86
N PRO A 47 -10.73 36.40 -24.80
CA PRO A 47 -12.10 35.89 -24.91
C PRO A 47 -12.45 35.43 -26.34
N VAL A 48 -13.37 34.48 -26.45
CA VAL A 48 -13.97 34.09 -27.73
C VAL A 48 -15.21 34.94 -27.94
N ASP A 49 -15.16 35.82 -28.92
CA ASP A 49 -16.29 36.68 -29.31
C ASP A 49 -17.23 35.89 -30.24
N LEU A 50 -18.47 35.67 -29.80
CA LEU A 50 -19.53 35.01 -30.58
C LEU A 50 -20.68 35.99 -30.82
N ILE A 51 -21.00 36.23 -32.09
CA ILE A 51 -22.15 37.05 -32.49
C ILE A 51 -23.32 36.11 -32.82
N LEU A 52 -24.32 36.07 -31.94
CA LEU A 52 -25.53 35.25 -32.10
C LEU A 52 -26.76 36.17 -32.08
N GLY A 53 -27.43 36.29 -33.23
CA GLY A 53 -28.64 37.12 -33.35
C GLY A 53 -28.42 38.62 -33.15
N GLY A 54 -27.22 39.12 -33.42
CA GLY A 54 -26.85 40.54 -33.24
C GLY A 54 -26.38 40.92 -31.84
N TYR A 55 -26.31 39.96 -30.90
CA TYR A 55 -25.71 40.15 -29.58
C TYR A 55 -24.28 39.61 -29.58
N GLU A 56 -23.35 40.38 -29.04
CA GLU A 56 -21.95 39.97 -28.81
C GLU A 56 -21.85 39.27 -27.44
N PHE A 57 -21.50 37.98 -27.46
CA PHE A 57 -21.20 37.21 -26.26
C PHE A 57 -19.68 37.03 -26.15
N GLN A 58 -19.11 37.47 -25.03
CA GLN A 58 -17.70 37.23 -24.72
C GLN A 58 -17.58 36.01 -23.80
N PHE A 59 -17.07 34.90 -24.33
CA PHE A 59 -16.77 33.72 -23.52
C PHE A 59 -15.34 33.79 -23.01
N VAL A 60 -15.20 34.03 -21.70
CA VAL A 60 -13.92 33.95 -21.01
C VAL A 60 -13.63 32.48 -20.71
N LEU A 61 -12.73 31.87 -21.48
CA LEU A 61 -12.34 30.46 -21.33
C LEU A 61 -11.25 30.26 -20.27
N THR A 62 -11.34 30.99 -19.16
CA THR A 62 -10.45 30.78 -18.01
C THR A 62 -11.04 29.70 -17.13
N LEU A 63 -10.29 28.63 -16.90
CA LEU A 63 -10.75 27.60 -15.97
C LEU A 63 -10.73 28.08 -14.52
N PRO A 64 -11.71 27.66 -13.71
CA PRO A 64 -11.84 28.10 -12.33
C PRO A 64 -10.81 27.44 -11.41
N PHE A 65 -9.85 26.68 -11.92
CA PHE A 65 -8.84 26.00 -11.13
C PHE A 65 -7.49 25.93 -11.84
N ASN A 66 -6.43 25.70 -11.06
CA ASN A 66 -5.07 25.61 -11.57
C ASN A 66 -4.75 24.19 -12.09
N TRP A 67 -4.59 24.09 -13.41
CA TRP A 67 -4.34 22.80 -14.08
C TRP A 67 -2.98 22.20 -13.76
N LYS A 68 -1.99 23.04 -13.43
CA LYS A 68 -0.67 22.57 -13.00
C LYS A 68 -0.79 21.82 -11.68
N LEU A 69 -1.56 22.35 -10.72
CA LEU A 69 -1.81 21.65 -9.45
C LEU A 69 -2.55 20.33 -9.67
N PHE A 70 -3.54 20.31 -10.57
CA PHE A 70 -4.27 19.10 -10.90
C PHE A 70 -3.35 18.02 -11.52
N PHE A 71 -2.47 18.43 -12.44
CA PHE A 71 -1.46 17.55 -13.01
C PHE A 71 -0.50 16.98 -11.95
N PHE A 72 0.01 17.82 -11.04
CA PHE A 72 0.88 17.37 -9.95
C PHE A 72 0.18 16.43 -8.98
N ALA A 73 -1.11 16.65 -8.70
CA ALA A 73 -1.90 15.73 -7.89
C ALA A 73 -2.01 14.35 -8.55
N ALA A 74 -2.35 14.32 -9.85
CA ALA A 74 -2.41 13.09 -10.64
C ALA A 74 -1.04 12.37 -10.69
N LEU A 75 0.05 13.11 -10.80
CA LEU A 75 1.41 12.57 -10.78
C LEU A 75 1.73 11.91 -9.45
N LEU A 76 1.43 12.56 -8.34
CA LEU A 76 1.67 12.02 -7.00
C LEU A 76 0.82 10.77 -6.73
N PHE A 77 -0.46 10.77 -7.13
CA PHE A 77 -1.28 9.56 -7.06
C PHE A 77 -0.72 8.44 -7.92
N THR A 78 -0.25 8.73 -9.12
CA THR A 78 0.36 7.73 -10.00
C THR A 78 1.63 7.14 -9.39
N ILE A 79 2.51 7.98 -8.82
CA ILE A 79 3.72 7.53 -8.13
C ILE A 79 3.35 6.67 -6.92
N GLY A 80 2.40 7.12 -6.10
CA GLY A 80 1.90 6.35 -4.95
C GLY A 80 1.34 5.00 -5.35
N SER A 81 0.47 4.96 -6.36
CA SER A 81 -0.11 3.71 -6.89
C SER A 81 0.96 2.80 -7.49
N LEU A 82 1.94 3.34 -8.20
CA LEU A 82 3.04 2.55 -8.76
C LEU A 82 3.88 1.91 -7.66
N VAL A 83 4.31 2.69 -6.66
CA VAL A 83 5.08 2.17 -5.53
C VAL A 83 4.26 1.14 -4.75
N TYR A 84 2.98 1.42 -4.48
CA TYR A 84 2.06 0.46 -3.84
C TYR A 84 2.00 -0.87 -4.61
N ASN A 85 1.75 -0.83 -5.92
CA ASN A 85 1.60 -2.05 -6.72
C ASN A 85 2.90 -2.87 -6.78
N LEU A 86 4.05 -2.21 -6.84
CA LEU A 86 5.37 -2.85 -6.90
C LEU A 86 5.89 -3.34 -5.53
N ARG A 87 5.54 -2.65 -4.44
CA ARG A 87 6.17 -2.85 -3.13
C ARG A 87 5.24 -3.35 -2.03
N ALA A 88 3.92 -3.21 -2.15
CA ALA A 88 3.01 -3.80 -1.18
C ALA A 88 3.04 -5.34 -1.30
N PRO A 89 3.06 -6.08 -0.17
CA PRO A 89 3.01 -7.54 -0.21
C PRO A 89 1.74 -8.07 -0.88
N ASN A 90 1.85 -9.16 -1.63
CA ASN A 90 0.73 -9.75 -2.37
C ASN A 90 -0.39 -10.20 -1.43
N ILE A 91 -0.05 -10.72 -0.25
CA ILE A 91 -1.06 -11.10 0.75
C ILE A 91 -1.97 -9.94 1.15
N ILE A 92 -1.45 -8.70 1.17
CA ILE A 92 -2.22 -7.47 1.46
C ILE A 92 -2.99 -7.02 0.23
N LYS A 93 -2.37 -7.04 -0.96
CA LYS A 93 -3.00 -6.59 -2.20
C LYS A 93 -4.20 -7.45 -2.59
N GLU A 94 -4.14 -8.74 -2.30
CA GLU A 94 -5.10 -9.73 -2.78
C GLU A 94 -6.13 -10.15 -1.74
N ASN A 95 -5.91 -9.86 -0.44
CA ASN A 95 -6.80 -10.35 0.62
C ASN A 95 -7.00 -9.27 1.70
N ASP A 96 -8.25 -8.88 1.94
CA ASP A 96 -8.60 -7.97 3.05
C ASP A 96 -8.78 -8.70 4.39
N SER A 97 -9.09 -9.98 4.31
CA SER A 97 -9.39 -10.84 5.45
C SER A 97 -9.13 -12.32 5.12
N TYR A 98 -9.09 -13.16 6.15
CA TYR A 98 -9.03 -14.61 5.97
C TYR A 98 -10.26 -15.16 5.21
N SER A 99 -11.43 -14.56 5.39
CA SER A 99 -12.62 -14.97 4.64
C SER A 99 -12.44 -14.74 3.14
N ASN A 100 -11.86 -13.61 2.72
CA ASN A 100 -11.54 -13.32 1.33
C ASN A 100 -10.54 -14.36 0.76
N PHE A 101 -9.51 -14.69 1.54
CA PHE A 101 -8.55 -15.75 1.21
C PHE A 101 -9.24 -17.10 0.93
N THR A 102 -10.14 -17.55 1.81
CA THR A 102 -10.86 -18.82 1.63
C THR A 102 -11.88 -18.78 0.50
N THR A 103 -12.59 -17.66 0.31
CA THR A 103 -13.58 -17.49 -0.78
C THR A 103 -12.93 -17.57 -2.15
N ASN A 104 -11.69 -17.08 -2.26
CA ASN A 104 -10.87 -17.20 -3.48
C ASN A 104 -10.22 -18.59 -3.64
N LYS A 105 -10.63 -19.59 -2.86
CA LYS A 105 -10.13 -20.98 -2.92
C LYS A 105 -8.61 -21.10 -2.72
N LYS A 106 -8.00 -20.14 -2.01
CA LYS A 106 -6.58 -20.21 -1.63
C LYS A 106 -6.40 -21.18 -0.47
N ASN A 107 -5.22 -21.79 -0.41
CA ASN A 107 -4.87 -22.87 0.52
C ASN A 107 -3.48 -22.64 1.14
N PHE A 108 -3.02 -23.56 1.99
CA PHE A 108 -1.70 -23.47 2.61
C PHE A 108 -0.54 -23.22 1.62
N GLY A 109 -0.60 -23.76 0.40
CA GLY A 109 0.40 -23.50 -0.63
C GLY A 109 0.59 -22.01 -0.94
N HIS A 110 -0.51 -21.26 -1.02
CA HIS A 110 -0.48 -19.81 -1.22
C HIS A 110 0.10 -19.08 -0.01
N LEU A 111 -0.09 -19.61 1.21
CA LEU A 111 0.54 -19.05 2.42
C LEU A 111 2.07 -19.20 2.36
N ILE A 112 2.56 -20.33 1.84
CA ILE A 112 4.00 -20.53 1.61
C ILE A 112 4.53 -19.57 0.55
N GLU A 113 3.79 -19.35 -0.54
CA GLU A 113 4.16 -18.36 -1.56
C GLU A 113 4.26 -16.95 -0.97
N TYR A 114 3.27 -16.50 -0.20
CA TYR A 114 3.32 -15.20 0.48
C TYR A 114 4.47 -15.10 1.47
N LYS A 115 4.73 -16.16 2.25
CA LYS A 115 5.87 -16.24 3.17
C LYS A 115 7.19 -16.04 2.41
N ASN A 116 7.34 -16.73 1.28
CA ASN A 116 8.54 -16.67 0.45
C ASN A 116 8.71 -15.30 -0.22
N GLU A 117 7.63 -14.66 -0.69
CA GLU A 117 7.64 -13.30 -1.24
C GLU A 117 8.11 -12.25 -0.22
N LEU A 118 7.81 -12.47 1.06
CA LEU A 118 8.30 -11.64 2.17
C LEU A 118 9.78 -11.90 2.52
N GLY A 119 10.41 -12.84 1.81
CA GLY A 119 11.77 -13.30 2.05
C GLY A 119 11.92 -13.99 3.40
N ILE A 120 10.91 -14.75 3.82
CA ILE A 120 10.93 -15.60 5.02
C ILE A 120 11.18 -17.04 4.55
N THR A 121 12.41 -17.29 4.14
CA THR A 121 12.80 -18.54 3.47
C THR A 121 13.77 -19.34 4.32
N HIS A 122 13.83 -20.66 4.14
CA HIS A 122 14.81 -21.53 4.80
C HIS A 122 16.26 -21.05 4.58
N SER A 123 16.61 -20.59 3.37
CA SER A 123 17.94 -20.01 3.09
C SER A 123 18.28 -18.79 3.97
N LEU A 124 17.30 -17.95 4.31
CA LEU A 124 17.52 -16.83 5.20
C LEU A 124 17.79 -17.33 6.62
N MET A 125 17.03 -18.32 7.07
CA MET A 125 17.18 -18.94 8.39
C MET A 125 18.58 -19.53 8.54
N ASN A 126 19.05 -20.30 7.54
CA ASN A 126 20.41 -20.84 7.54
C ASN A 126 21.47 -19.73 7.53
N LYS A 127 21.27 -18.66 6.76
CA LYS A 127 22.20 -17.53 6.69
C LYS A 127 22.35 -16.80 8.02
N ILE A 128 21.27 -16.67 8.79
CA ILE A 128 21.31 -16.02 10.12
C ILE A 128 21.68 -17.00 11.25
N GLY A 129 22.13 -18.22 10.91
CA GLY A 129 22.51 -19.23 11.90
C GLY A 129 21.34 -19.79 12.70
N PHE A 130 20.12 -19.69 12.17
CA PHE A 130 18.92 -20.20 12.81
C PHE A 130 18.88 -21.72 12.68
N ILE A 131 19.33 -22.43 13.71
CA ILE A 131 19.33 -23.89 13.77
C ILE A 131 17.91 -24.37 14.09
N GLU A 132 17.27 -25.07 13.15
CA GLU A 132 15.91 -25.63 13.24
C GLU A 132 15.71 -26.49 14.51
N ASN A 133 16.78 -27.18 14.95
CA ASN A 133 16.82 -28.06 16.13
C ASN A 133 16.69 -27.32 17.49
N LEU A 134 16.67 -25.98 17.53
CA LEU A 134 16.49 -25.21 18.78
C LEU A 134 15.03 -25.10 19.24
N PHE A 135 14.06 -25.56 18.43
CA PHE A 135 12.63 -25.39 18.71
C PHE A 135 11.86 -26.69 19.00
N GLU A 136 12.56 -27.84 19.05
CA GLU A 136 12.01 -29.09 19.56
C GLU A 136 11.92 -29.03 21.10
N GLY A 137 10.70 -28.89 21.63
CA GLY A 137 10.39 -29.00 23.05
C GLY A 137 9.87 -27.73 23.74
N GLU A 138 9.19 -27.90 24.88
CA GLU A 138 8.51 -26.84 25.66
C GLU A 138 9.41 -25.70 26.18
N LYS A 139 10.73 -25.79 26.04
CA LYS A 139 11.69 -24.74 26.46
C LYS A 139 11.85 -23.66 25.36
N ARG A 140 10.73 -23.14 24.86
CA ARG A 140 10.60 -22.30 23.65
C ARG A 140 11.07 -20.84 23.76
N ILE A 141 11.44 -20.35 24.95
CA ILE A 141 11.72 -18.91 25.18
C ILE A 141 13.12 -18.65 25.74
N GLY A 142 13.73 -19.63 26.42
CA GLY A 142 15.03 -19.45 27.07
C GLY A 142 16.24 -19.49 26.13
N TYR A 143 16.12 -20.13 24.96
CA TYR A 143 17.28 -20.35 24.08
C TYR A 143 17.50 -19.26 23.02
N LEU A 144 16.44 -18.53 22.64
CA LEU A 144 16.61 -17.24 21.97
C LEU A 144 17.51 -16.34 22.83
N GLN A 145 17.36 -16.38 24.15
CA GLN A 145 18.17 -15.59 25.07
C GLN A 145 19.68 -15.95 25.12
N LYS A 146 20.11 -17.08 24.53
CA LYS A 146 21.49 -17.60 24.65
C LYS A 146 22.31 -17.56 23.35
N ILE A 147 21.66 -17.46 22.19
CA ILE A 147 22.32 -16.85 21.01
C ILE A 147 22.49 -15.38 21.38
N GLU A 148 23.63 -14.75 21.08
CA GLU A 148 23.81 -13.31 21.26
C GLU A 148 22.83 -12.54 20.35
N ILE A 149 21.55 -12.48 20.75
CA ILE A 149 20.48 -11.66 20.15
C ILE A 149 20.88 -10.18 20.15
N ARG A 150 21.89 -9.81 20.94
CA ARG A 150 22.48 -8.47 20.94
C ARG A 150 22.92 -8.00 19.55
N GLU A 151 23.23 -8.90 18.61
CA GLU A 151 23.65 -8.51 17.26
C GLU A 151 22.60 -8.73 16.16
N LEU A 152 21.51 -9.47 16.42
CA LEU A 152 20.50 -9.70 15.39
C LEU A 152 19.57 -8.50 15.28
N GLU A 153 19.48 -7.88 14.11
CA GLU A 153 18.49 -6.82 13.87
C GLU A 153 17.08 -7.34 14.18
N GLU A 154 16.27 -6.53 14.87
CA GLU A 154 14.89 -6.83 15.27
C GLU A 154 14.05 -7.41 14.11
N LYS A 155 14.29 -6.94 12.89
CA LYS A 155 13.66 -7.41 11.66
C LYS A 155 13.88 -8.90 11.38
N TYR A 156 15.05 -9.46 11.69
CA TYR A 156 15.34 -10.88 11.49
C TYR A 156 14.66 -11.76 12.54
N VAL A 157 14.57 -11.27 13.77
CA VAL A 157 13.88 -11.95 14.86
C VAL A 157 12.40 -12.15 14.53
N GLU A 158 11.72 -11.12 14.02
CA GLU A 158 10.33 -11.24 13.58
C GLU A 158 10.16 -12.26 12.45
N LYS A 159 11.06 -12.23 11.45
CA LYS A 159 11.03 -13.21 10.34
C LYS A 159 11.20 -14.64 10.84
N ALA A 160 12.12 -14.86 11.76
CA ALA A 160 12.35 -16.17 12.37
C ALA A 160 11.12 -16.67 13.12
N MET A 161 10.47 -15.81 13.92
CA MET A 161 9.23 -16.18 14.62
C MET A 161 8.08 -16.54 13.67
N VAL A 162 7.97 -15.85 12.52
CA VAL A 162 6.98 -16.19 11.50
C VAL A 162 7.35 -17.52 10.84
N TYR A 163 8.61 -17.71 10.45
CA TYR A 163 9.11 -18.94 9.85
C TYR A 163 8.79 -20.16 10.71
N THR A 164 9.26 -20.20 11.96
CA THR A 164 9.05 -21.32 12.88
C THR A 164 7.57 -21.61 13.11
N PHE A 165 6.73 -20.55 13.20
CA PHE A 165 5.30 -20.74 13.35
C PHE A 165 4.67 -21.41 12.13
N VAL A 166 5.09 -21.01 10.92
CA VAL A 166 4.56 -21.56 9.67
C VAL A 166 5.02 -23.01 9.50
N GLU A 167 6.31 -23.31 9.70
CA GLU A 167 6.84 -24.69 9.55
C GLU A 167 6.16 -25.66 10.51
N ASN A 168 6.06 -25.31 11.80
CA ASN A 168 5.36 -26.15 12.78
C ASN A 168 3.87 -26.35 12.43
N SER A 169 3.25 -25.34 11.83
CA SER A 169 1.85 -25.44 11.40
C SER A 169 1.70 -26.29 10.13
N LEU A 170 2.71 -26.29 9.26
CA LEU A 170 2.77 -27.09 8.05
C LEU A 170 2.96 -28.57 8.39
N GLU A 171 3.88 -28.89 9.30
CA GLU A 171 4.09 -30.25 9.82
C GLU A 171 2.80 -30.80 10.44
N SER A 172 2.18 -30.05 11.35
CA SER A 172 0.90 -30.42 11.96
C SER A 172 -0.22 -30.60 10.92
N TYR A 173 -0.24 -29.79 9.85
CA TYR A 173 -1.21 -29.92 8.76
C TYR A 173 -1.06 -31.26 8.02
N TYR A 174 0.17 -31.68 7.72
CA TYR A 174 0.43 -32.96 7.06
C TYR A 174 0.17 -34.18 7.97
N GLU A 175 0.53 -34.10 9.26
CA GLU A 175 0.35 -35.22 10.18
C GLU A 175 -1.10 -35.47 10.59
N SER A 176 -1.87 -34.40 10.79
CA SER A 176 -3.18 -34.47 11.46
C SER A 176 -4.35 -33.89 10.66
N GLY A 177 -4.10 -33.33 9.47
CA GLY A 177 -5.11 -32.59 8.71
C GLY A 177 -5.62 -31.35 9.44
N SER A 178 -4.89 -30.88 10.46
CA SER A 178 -5.28 -29.77 11.33
C SER A 178 -5.39 -28.46 10.54
N LYS A 179 -6.57 -27.84 10.57
CA LYS A 179 -6.86 -26.58 9.88
C LYS A 179 -6.40 -25.35 10.68
N ASN A 180 -5.10 -25.26 10.96
CA ASN A 180 -4.49 -24.05 11.54
C ASN A 180 -4.22 -22.93 10.51
N GLU A 181 -4.71 -23.07 9.27
CA GLU A 181 -4.54 -22.12 8.16
C GLU A 181 -4.87 -20.67 8.55
N SER A 182 -5.96 -20.44 9.29
CA SER A 182 -6.34 -19.09 9.75
C SER A 182 -5.26 -18.44 10.62
N LYS A 183 -4.67 -19.20 11.54
CA LYS A 183 -3.61 -18.67 12.42
C LYS A 183 -2.35 -18.36 11.62
N VAL A 184 -1.99 -19.22 10.68
CA VAL A 184 -0.85 -19.03 9.77
C VAL A 184 -1.05 -17.80 8.89
N PHE A 185 -2.24 -17.67 8.28
CA PHE A 185 -2.63 -16.50 7.51
C PHE A 185 -2.43 -15.22 8.33
N TRP A 186 -3.04 -15.13 9.52
CA TRP A 186 -2.93 -13.91 10.33
C TRP A 186 -1.52 -13.62 10.81
N ARG A 187 -0.69 -14.65 11.03
CA ARG A 187 0.72 -14.48 11.39
C ARG A 187 1.51 -13.84 10.26
N ILE A 188 1.38 -14.37 9.04
CA ILE A 188 2.03 -13.82 7.84
C ILE A 188 1.46 -12.43 7.53
N TYR A 189 0.14 -12.28 7.57
CA TYR A 189 -0.56 -11.02 7.30
C TYR A 189 -0.09 -9.91 8.25
N LYS A 190 -0.01 -10.20 9.56
CA LYS A 190 0.45 -9.22 10.56
C LYS A 190 1.88 -8.76 10.29
N TYR A 191 2.78 -9.67 9.91
CA TYR A 191 4.14 -9.30 9.51
C TYR A 191 4.15 -8.46 8.24
N ALA A 192 3.38 -8.87 7.23
CA ALA A 192 3.26 -8.16 5.96
C ALA A 192 2.76 -6.72 6.13
N LEU A 193 1.85 -6.45 7.08
CA LEU A 193 1.35 -5.11 7.38
C LEU A 193 2.45 -4.11 7.75
N ALA A 194 3.50 -4.55 8.44
CA ALA A 194 4.55 -3.69 9.00
C ALA A 194 5.89 -3.77 8.25
N CYS A 195 5.99 -4.64 7.25
CA CYS A 195 7.21 -4.79 6.45
C CYS A 195 7.41 -3.60 5.49
N ARG A 196 8.64 -3.44 4.95
CA ARG A 196 8.96 -2.42 3.91
C ARG A 196 8.55 -0.99 4.34
N LYS A 197 8.96 -0.59 5.55
CA LYS A 197 8.55 0.68 6.20
C LYS A 197 8.91 1.93 5.38
N THR A 198 10.04 1.92 4.70
CA THR A 198 10.50 3.02 3.85
C THR A 198 9.56 3.26 2.68
N GLU A 199 9.20 2.21 1.96
CA GLU A 199 8.29 2.24 0.82
C GLU A 199 6.87 2.58 1.24
N LEU A 200 6.46 2.08 2.41
CA LEU A 200 5.19 2.44 3.04
C LEU A 200 5.08 3.95 3.30
N VAL A 201 6.11 4.54 3.92
CA VAL A 201 6.14 5.98 4.21
C VAL A 201 6.15 6.81 2.93
N LEU A 202 6.97 6.43 1.94
CA LEU A 202 7.01 7.11 0.64
C LEU A 202 5.65 7.09 -0.07
N THR A 203 5.00 5.92 -0.09
CA THR A 203 3.67 5.75 -0.69
C THR A 203 2.64 6.64 0.00
N ASN A 204 2.67 6.68 1.34
CA ASN A 204 1.78 7.51 2.13
C ASN A 204 1.99 9.02 1.88
N ILE A 205 3.25 9.47 1.82
CA ILE A 205 3.57 10.87 1.52
C ILE A 205 3.05 11.25 0.14
N ALA A 206 3.25 10.39 -0.87
CA ALA A 206 2.77 10.63 -2.23
C ALA A 206 1.23 10.78 -2.26
N PHE A 207 0.50 9.84 -1.66
CA PHE A 207 -0.97 9.91 -1.61
C PHE A 207 -1.50 11.10 -0.81
N LEU A 208 -0.93 11.40 0.37
CA LEU A 208 -1.35 12.55 1.17
C LEU A 208 -1.09 13.87 0.45
N SER A 209 0.06 14.01 -0.21
CA SER A 209 0.39 15.20 -0.99
C SER A 209 -0.58 15.37 -2.16
N GLY A 210 -0.94 14.29 -2.85
CA GLY A 210 -1.97 14.30 -3.89
C GLY A 210 -3.33 14.76 -3.36
N LEU A 211 -3.76 14.25 -2.20
CA LEU A 211 -5.02 14.64 -1.55
C LEU A 211 -5.04 16.12 -1.15
N ILE A 212 -3.94 16.63 -0.60
CA ILE A 212 -3.82 18.05 -0.23
C ILE A 212 -3.95 18.94 -1.47
N LEU A 213 -3.30 18.57 -2.59
CA LEU A 213 -3.42 19.33 -3.83
C LEU A 213 -4.85 19.33 -4.38
N ILE A 214 -5.55 18.20 -4.36
CA ILE A 214 -6.96 18.13 -4.75
C ILE A 214 -7.83 19.00 -3.84
N ALA A 215 -7.61 18.99 -2.52
CA ALA A 215 -8.33 19.84 -1.59
C ALA A 215 -8.13 21.33 -1.90
N ILE A 216 -6.89 21.75 -2.19
CA ILE A 216 -6.57 23.13 -2.60
C ILE A 216 -7.31 23.50 -3.89
N ILE A 217 -7.33 22.61 -4.89
CA ILE A 217 -8.03 22.81 -6.17
C ILE A 217 -9.53 23.01 -5.96
N ILE A 218 -10.14 22.18 -5.10
CA ILE A 218 -11.57 22.30 -4.78
C ILE A 218 -11.86 23.65 -4.10
N ILE A 219 -11.05 24.05 -3.11
CA ILE A 219 -11.21 25.33 -2.42
C ILE A 219 -11.08 26.49 -3.42
N GLN A 220 -10.03 26.50 -4.25
CA GLN A 220 -9.85 27.53 -5.29
C GLN A 220 -11.05 27.59 -6.25
N GLY A 221 -11.52 26.44 -6.72
CA GLY A 221 -12.69 26.36 -7.59
C GLY A 221 -13.94 26.94 -6.92
N THR A 222 -14.18 26.61 -5.66
CA THR A 222 -15.34 27.13 -4.91
C THR A 222 -15.25 28.63 -4.66
N MET A 223 -14.07 29.16 -4.34
CA MET A 223 -13.86 30.60 -4.11
C MET A 223 -14.07 31.42 -5.38
N ASN A 224 -13.58 30.94 -6.52
CA ASN A 224 -13.77 31.59 -7.82
C ASN A 224 -15.25 31.63 -8.23
N VAL A 225 -16.00 30.56 -7.96
CA VAL A 225 -17.44 30.52 -8.28
C VAL A 225 -18.26 31.49 -7.41
N ILE A 226 -17.85 31.69 -6.16
CA ILE A 226 -18.51 32.62 -5.23
C ILE A 226 -18.08 34.08 -5.49
N GLY A 227 -17.06 34.32 -6.31
CA GLY A 227 -16.51 35.65 -6.55
C GLY A 227 -15.72 36.22 -5.37
N ALA A 228 -15.18 35.34 -4.52
CA ALA A 228 -14.32 35.74 -3.40
C ALA A 228 -12.87 36.03 -3.83
N ILE A 229 -12.52 35.65 -5.07
CA ILE A 229 -11.25 35.87 -5.80
C ILE A 229 -11.64 36.03 -7.27
#